data_AF-A0ABD5AY95-F1
#
_entry.id   AF-A0ABD5AY95-F1
#
_cell.length_a   1.000
_cell.length_b   1.000
_cell.length_c   1.000
_cell.angle_alpha   90.00
_cell.angle_beta   90.00
_cell.angle_gamma   90.00
#
_symmetry.space_group_name_H-M   'P 1'
#
loop_
_entity.id
_entity.type
_entity.pdbx_description
1 polymer ?
#
loop_
_entity_poly.entity_id
_entity_poly.type
_entity_poly.pdbx_seq_one_letter_code
_entity_poly.pdbx_strand_id
1 'polypeptide(L)'
;MTQKLVSRDDVQPLETWDLTDIFESDEAYENAIKSLVTRAKNFQNHFTNTLTDKQSIETVLDEYCDLLIEIDRVGNYAQLQYSVDTTDAEKQRLSALFSQNYGEISSCLTFIESELLQLDPQIIKDAIKTTKYPYYLTRLLKKQPYQLHPEAEKTLAHMAHAMNVPSEIYEVTKMLDIDFGQFEANGQVYNMDYTTFEGIYEDSADKELRHQSFAH
;
A
#
# COMPACT_ATOMS: atom_id res chain seq x y z
N MET A 1 -26.56 -18.48 20.40
CA MET A 1 -25.66 -17.95 21.44
C MET A 1 -24.73 -16.98 20.75
N THR A 2 -24.73 -15.70 21.13
CA THR A 2 -23.81 -14.71 20.56
C THR A 2 -22.41 -14.99 21.11
N GLN A 3 -21.59 -15.71 20.34
CA GLN A 3 -20.16 -15.81 20.59
C GLN A 3 -19.59 -14.39 20.48
N LYS A 4 -19.20 -13.81 21.62
CA LYS A 4 -18.52 -12.52 21.65
C LYS A 4 -17.10 -12.75 21.15
N LEU A 5 -16.64 -11.94 20.20
CA LEU A 5 -15.24 -11.94 19.75
C LEU A 5 -14.34 -11.69 20.98
N VAL A 6 -13.29 -12.50 21.10
CA VAL A 6 -12.25 -12.34 22.14
C VAL A 6 -11.42 -11.09 21.85
N SER A 7 -10.98 -10.40 22.91
CA SER A 7 -10.07 -9.27 22.74
C SER A 7 -8.69 -9.77 22.28
N ARG A 8 -7.92 -8.89 21.64
CA ARG A 8 -6.58 -9.27 21.17
C ARG A 8 -5.68 -9.74 22.31
N ASP A 9 -5.79 -9.13 23.48
CA ASP A 9 -4.99 -9.46 24.67
C ASP A 9 -5.35 -10.82 25.28
N ASP A 10 -6.55 -11.34 24.98
CA ASP A 10 -7.01 -12.66 25.45
C ASP A 10 -6.63 -13.80 24.49
N VAL A 11 -6.05 -13.50 23.32
CA VAL A 11 -5.62 -14.53 22.35
C VAL A 11 -4.33 -15.21 22.85
N GLN A 12 -4.27 -16.53 22.75
CA GLN A 12 -3.10 -17.28 23.22
C GLN A 12 -1.88 -16.91 22.37
N PRO A 13 -0.68 -16.67 22.97
CA PRO A 13 0.52 -16.30 22.23
C PRO A 13 0.88 -17.27 21.08
N LEU A 14 0.59 -18.56 21.24
CA LEU A 14 0.82 -19.59 20.22
C LEU A 14 -0.07 -19.44 18.97
N GLU A 15 -1.17 -18.69 19.09
CA GLU A 15 -2.09 -18.31 18.01
C GLU A 15 -1.78 -16.90 17.48
N THR A 16 -0.63 -16.33 17.87
CA THR A 16 -0.18 -15.01 17.43
C THR A 16 1.10 -15.13 16.59
N TRP A 17 1.28 -14.21 15.65
CA TRP A 17 2.57 -14.05 15.01
C TRP A 17 3.58 -13.41 15.97
N ASP A 18 4.84 -13.81 15.82
CA ASP A 18 5.98 -13.18 16.45
C ASP A 18 6.61 -12.17 15.47
N LEU A 19 6.70 -10.90 15.88
CA LEU A 19 7.27 -9.83 15.06
C LEU A 19 8.73 -9.50 15.42
N THR A 20 9.31 -10.20 16.41
CA THR A 20 10.69 -9.98 16.84
C THR A 20 11.72 -10.28 15.75
N ASP A 21 11.37 -11.16 14.80
CA ASP A 21 12.16 -11.43 13.59
C ASP A 21 12.25 -10.21 12.64
N ILE A 22 11.29 -9.28 12.72
CA ILE A 22 11.32 -8.04 11.93
C ILE A 22 12.05 -6.95 12.72
N PHE A 23 11.59 -6.67 13.95
CA PHE A 23 12.23 -5.77 14.92
C PHE A 23 12.09 -6.31 16.34
N GLU A 24 13.19 -6.30 17.09
CA GLU A 24 13.23 -6.78 18.48
C GLU A 24 12.31 -5.98 19.43
N SER A 25 11.99 -4.74 19.08
CA SER A 25 11.12 -3.86 19.86
C SER A 25 10.57 -2.69 19.04
N ASP A 26 9.54 -2.03 19.58
CA ASP A 26 9.01 -0.78 19.00
C ASP A 26 10.06 0.34 18.98
N GLU A 27 10.96 0.39 19.95
CA GLU A 27 12.08 1.34 19.95
C GLU A 27 13.06 1.07 18.80
N ALA A 28 13.35 -0.20 18.50
CA ALA A 28 14.19 -0.57 17.37
C ALA A 28 13.53 -0.16 16.04
N TYR A 29 12.23 -0.38 15.90
CA TYR A 29 11.43 0.08 14.76
C TYR A 29 11.46 1.62 14.62
N GLU A 30 11.24 2.35 15.71
CA GLU A 30 11.26 3.82 15.68
C GLU A 30 12.60 4.39 15.25
N ASN A 31 13.69 3.79 15.71
CA ASN A 31 15.04 4.20 15.33
C ASN A 31 15.31 3.86 13.86
N ALA A 32 14.85 2.69 13.40
CA ALA A 32 14.98 2.26 12.01
C ALA A 32 14.29 3.24 11.05
N ILE A 33 13.04 3.65 11.34
CA ILE A 33 12.32 4.56 10.45
C ILE A 33 12.93 5.98 10.43
N LYS A 34 13.39 6.50 11.58
CA LYS A 34 14.10 7.79 11.64
C LYS A 34 15.41 7.76 10.85
N SER A 35 16.15 6.65 10.98
CA SER A 35 17.39 6.42 10.21
C SER A 35 17.10 6.33 8.71
N LEU A 36 16.02 5.63 8.33
CA LEU A 36 15.62 5.45 6.93
C LEU A 36 15.32 6.78 6.23
N VAL A 37 14.67 7.74 6.91
CA VAL A 37 14.47 9.10 6.38
C VAL A 37 15.81 9.77 6.07
N THR A 38 16.78 9.67 6.98
CA THR A 38 18.11 10.28 6.78
C THR A 38 18.88 9.60 5.65
N ARG A 39 18.80 8.26 5.56
CA ARG A 39 19.40 7.49 4.46
C ARG A 39 18.78 7.87 3.12
N ALA A 40 17.45 8.00 3.02
CA ALA A 40 16.78 8.40 1.80
C ALA A 40 17.20 9.81 1.33
N LYS A 41 17.33 10.77 2.25
CA LYS A 41 17.84 12.12 1.95
C LYS A 41 19.28 12.10 1.46
N ASN A 42 20.14 11.33 2.13
CA ASN A 42 21.54 11.20 1.72
C ASN A 42 21.66 10.53 0.35
N PHE A 43 20.88 9.49 0.11
CA PHE A 43 20.79 8.79 -1.17
C PHE A 43 20.37 9.75 -2.29
N GLN A 44 19.30 10.53 -2.10
CA GLN A 44 18.88 11.54 -3.05
C GLN A 44 20.00 12.55 -3.34
N ASN A 45 20.60 13.12 -2.30
CA ASN A 45 21.68 14.10 -2.44
C ASN A 45 22.91 13.52 -3.17
N HIS A 46 23.20 12.23 -2.98
CA HIS A 46 24.36 11.60 -3.57
C HIS A 46 24.17 11.27 -5.06
N PHE A 47 22.95 10.84 -5.45
CA PHE A 47 22.73 10.25 -6.76
C PHE A 47 21.93 11.09 -7.75
N THR A 48 21.24 12.14 -7.33
CA THR A 48 20.49 13.01 -8.25
C THR A 48 21.43 13.62 -9.30
N ASN A 49 21.04 13.52 -10.58
CA ASN A 49 21.79 13.92 -11.77
C ASN A 49 23.12 13.17 -12.00
N THR A 50 23.32 12.00 -11.40
CA THR A 50 24.55 11.20 -11.58
C THR A 50 24.38 10.03 -12.55
N LEU A 51 23.13 9.66 -12.85
CA LEU A 51 22.80 8.54 -13.72
C LEU A 51 23.14 8.88 -15.16
N THR A 52 24.21 8.29 -15.68
CA THR A 52 24.72 8.59 -17.03
C THR A 52 25.15 7.37 -17.81
N ASP A 53 25.45 6.27 -17.13
CA ASP A 53 25.97 5.05 -17.73
C ASP A 53 25.52 3.81 -16.96
N LYS A 54 25.87 2.63 -17.47
CA LYS A 54 25.54 1.36 -16.82
C LYS A 54 26.07 1.28 -15.38
N GLN A 55 27.27 1.78 -15.11
CA GLN A 55 27.91 1.60 -13.80
C GLN A 55 27.20 2.42 -12.73
N SER A 56 26.89 3.69 -13.03
CA SER A 56 26.08 4.56 -12.17
C SER A 56 24.68 3.98 -11.93
N ILE A 57 24.05 3.41 -12.96
CA ILE A 57 22.75 2.72 -12.82
C ILE A 57 22.85 1.52 -11.86
N GLU A 58 23.84 0.63 -12.04
CA GLU A 58 23.98 -0.55 -11.16
C GLU A 58 24.17 -0.13 -9.70
N THR A 59 25.06 0.83 -9.43
CA THR A 59 25.33 1.33 -8.08
C THR A 59 24.08 1.94 -7.44
N VAL A 60 23.35 2.78 -8.18
CA VAL A 60 22.09 3.36 -7.70
C VAL A 60 21.06 2.28 -7.38
N LEU A 61 20.92 1.26 -8.22
CA LEU A 61 19.94 0.21 -8.01
C LEU A 61 20.30 -0.72 -6.86
N ASP A 62 21.58 -0.98 -6.61
CA ASP A 62 22.05 -1.72 -5.42
C ASP A 62 21.58 -0.99 -4.14
N GLU A 63 21.89 0.29 -4.01
CA GLU A 63 21.50 1.08 -2.81
C GLU A 63 19.99 1.34 -2.73
N TYR A 64 19.33 1.52 -3.87
CA TYR A 64 17.88 1.68 -3.92
C TYR A 64 17.16 0.42 -3.45
N CYS A 65 17.65 -0.76 -3.86
CA CYS A 65 17.12 -2.04 -3.41
C CYS A 65 17.21 -2.18 -1.88
N ASP A 66 18.33 -1.82 -1.29
CA ASP A 66 18.51 -1.85 0.16
C ASP A 66 17.55 -0.91 0.91
N LEU A 67 17.26 0.27 0.34
CA LEU A 67 16.26 1.18 0.89
C LEU A 67 14.85 0.59 0.79
N LEU A 68 14.48 0.00 -0.34
CA LEU A 68 13.17 -0.63 -0.53
C LEU A 68 12.95 -1.80 0.43
N ILE A 69 13.97 -2.64 0.65
CA ILE A 69 13.90 -3.73 1.63
C ILE A 69 13.61 -3.20 3.04
N GLU A 70 14.29 -2.13 3.45
CA GLU A 70 14.06 -1.54 4.77
C GLU A 70 12.71 -0.83 4.87
N ILE A 71 12.24 -0.18 3.80
CA ILE A 71 10.88 0.38 3.70
C ILE A 71 9.83 -0.74 3.92
N ASP A 72 10.00 -1.87 3.24
CA ASP A 72 9.10 -3.03 3.38
C ASP A 72 9.12 -3.57 4.81
N ARG A 73 10.29 -3.66 5.45
CA ARG A 73 10.40 -4.13 6.84
C ARG A 73 9.66 -3.22 7.82
N VAL A 74 9.91 -1.90 7.78
CA VAL A 74 9.25 -0.95 8.69
C VAL A 74 7.74 -0.87 8.42
N GLY A 75 7.33 -0.90 7.16
CA GLY A 75 5.91 -0.88 6.78
C GLY A 75 5.16 -2.12 7.26
N ASN A 76 5.72 -3.31 7.03
CA ASN A 76 5.10 -4.56 7.47
C ASN A 76 5.02 -4.68 8.99
N TYR A 77 6.07 -4.27 9.73
CA TYR A 77 6.01 -4.27 11.19
C TYR A 77 4.85 -3.43 11.73
N ALA A 78 4.72 -2.19 11.23
CA ALA A 78 3.65 -1.28 11.65
C ALA A 78 2.27 -1.81 11.26
N GLN A 79 2.10 -2.30 10.03
CA GLN A 79 0.82 -2.79 9.52
C GLN A 79 0.37 -4.08 10.22
N LEU A 80 1.29 -5.03 10.44
CA LEU A 80 0.99 -6.28 11.14
C LEU A 80 0.56 -5.98 12.57
N GLN A 81 1.28 -5.11 13.29
CA GLN A 81 0.82 -4.67 14.61
C GLN A 81 -0.56 -4.04 14.55
N TYR A 82 -0.78 -3.04 13.69
CA TYR A 82 -2.06 -2.36 13.60
C TYR A 82 -3.24 -3.30 13.26
N SER A 83 -3.01 -4.29 12.41
CA SER A 83 -4.06 -5.22 11.96
C SER A 83 -4.64 -6.13 13.04
N VAL A 84 -3.92 -6.38 14.14
CA VAL A 84 -4.41 -7.29 15.20
C VAL A 84 -5.40 -6.63 16.15
N ASP A 85 -5.36 -5.30 16.26
CA ASP A 85 -6.30 -4.49 17.02
C ASP A 85 -6.20 -3.03 16.55
N THR A 86 -7.12 -2.63 15.69
CA THR A 86 -7.15 -1.27 15.14
C THR A 86 -7.62 -0.21 16.15
N THR A 87 -8.09 -0.61 17.34
CA THR A 87 -8.56 0.30 18.40
C THR A 87 -7.47 0.66 19.41
N ASP A 88 -6.34 -0.05 19.38
CA ASP A 88 -5.19 0.18 20.23
C ASP A 88 -4.45 1.48 19.85
N ALA A 89 -4.31 2.39 20.81
CA ALA A 89 -3.70 3.70 20.60
C ALA A 89 -2.21 3.65 20.25
N GLU A 90 -1.46 2.68 20.80
CA GLU A 90 -0.03 2.57 20.54
C GLU A 90 0.23 1.98 19.15
N LYS A 91 -0.53 0.97 18.76
CA LYS A 91 -0.47 0.40 17.39
C LYS A 91 -0.87 1.44 16.34
N GLN A 92 -1.89 2.25 16.61
CA GLN A 92 -2.25 3.41 15.78
C GLN A 92 -1.10 4.41 15.67
N ARG A 93 -0.43 4.73 16.79
CA ARG A 93 0.71 5.66 16.81
C ARG A 93 1.86 5.15 15.95
N LEU A 94 2.22 3.88 16.07
CA LEU A 94 3.30 3.26 15.28
C LEU A 94 2.97 3.24 13.77
N SER A 95 1.73 2.92 13.42
CA SER A 95 1.23 3.01 12.03
C SER A 95 1.26 4.44 11.49
N ALA A 96 0.85 5.42 12.30
CA ALA A 96 0.89 6.83 11.91
C ALA A 96 2.34 7.32 11.71
N LEU A 97 3.27 6.85 12.54
CA LEU A 97 4.70 7.16 12.39
C LEU A 97 5.23 6.65 11.04
N PHE A 98 4.84 5.45 10.60
CA PHE A 98 5.16 4.96 9.26
C PHE A 98 4.62 5.90 8.18
N SER A 99 3.31 6.15 8.19
CA SER A 99 2.65 6.98 7.18
C SER A 99 3.26 8.38 7.07
N GLN A 100 3.61 9.00 8.20
CA GLN A 100 4.22 10.33 8.23
C GLN A 100 5.60 10.35 7.55
N ASN A 101 6.45 9.37 7.85
CA ASN A 101 7.83 9.34 7.34
C ASN A 101 7.91 8.76 5.92
N TYR A 102 7.01 7.84 5.56
CA TYR A 102 6.97 7.22 4.24
C TYR A 102 6.72 8.26 3.13
N GLY A 103 5.87 9.25 3.38
CA GLY A 103 5.66 10.36 2.43
C GLY A 103 6.96 11.12 2.09
N GLU A 104 7.79 11.36 3.10
CA GLU A 104 9.10 12.02 2.91
C GLU A 104 10.10 11.09 2.21
N ILE A 105 10.21 9.83 2.65
CA ILE A 105 11.10 8.83 2.04
C ILE A 105 10.76 8.64 0.57
N SER A 106 9.49 8.38 0.24
CA SER A 106 9.04 8.14 -1.13
C SER A 106 9.34 9.34 -2.03
N SER A 107 9.11 10.57 -1.55
CA SER A 107 9.47 11.80 -2.25
C SER A 107 10.96 11.85 -2.62
N CYS A 108 11.85 11.53 -1.68
CA CYS A 108 13.30 11.48 -1.91
C CYS A 108 13.73 10.47 -2.98
N LEU A 109 12.94 9.42 -3.24
CA LEU A 109 13.30 8.34 -4.16
C LEU A 109 12.69 8.51 -5.57
N THR A 110 11.76 9.45 -5.75
CA THR A 110 11.06 9.65 -7.03
C THR A 110 11.96 9.99 -8.22
N PHE A 111 13.12 10.61 -7.97
CA PHE A 111 14.05 11.02 -9.03
C PHE A 111 14.61 9.83 -9.83
N ILE A 112 14.72 8.65 -9.22
CA ILE A 112 15.35 7.48 -9.83
C ILE A 112 14.60 7.06 -11.10
N GLU A 113 13.28 6.83 -11.01
CA GLU A 113 12.48 6.48 -12.19
C GLU A 113 12.50 7.61 -13.22
N SER A 114 12.40 8.86 -12.77
CA SER A 114 12.39 10.04 -13.65
C SER A 114 13.69 10.17 -14.47
N GLU A 115 14.85 10.11 -13.81
CA GLU A 115 16.15 10.24 -14.46
C GLU A 115 16.44 9.06 -15.38
N LEU A 116 16.17 7.83 -14.92
CA LEU A 116 16.35 6.64 -15.77
C LEU A 116 15.49 6.75 -17.04
N LEU A 117 14.23 7.16 -16.94
CA LEU A 117 13.37 7.28 -18.13
C LEU A 117 13.79 8.41 -19.08
N GLN A 118 14.53 9.41 -18.60
CA GLN A 118 15.09 10.48 -19.45
C GLN A 118 16.38 10.08 -20.19
N LEU A 119 17.01 8.95 -19.81
CA LEU A 119 18.20 8.45 -20.49
C LEU A 119 17.87 7.97 -21.91
N ASP A 120 18.91 7.95 -22.76
CA ASP A 120 18.84 7.27 -24.04
C ASP A 120 18.39 5.80 -23.82
N PRO A 121 17.31 5.34 -24.46
CA PRO A 121 16.82 3.97 -24.36
C PRO A 121 17.91 2.91 -24.57
N GLN A 122 18.95 3.23 -25.36
CA GLN A 122 20.07 2.34 -25.62
C GLN A 122 20.94 2.09 -24.38
N ILE A 123 21.14 3.10 -23.52
CA ILE A 123 21.88 2.95 -22.25
C ILE A 123 21.16 1.93 -21.36
N ILE A 124 19.84 2.02 -21.24
CA ILE A 124 19.03 1.07 -20.46
C ILE A 124 19.08 -0.33 -21.09
N LYS A 125 18.95 -0.44 -22.41
CA LYS A 125 19.06 -1.74 -23.11
C LYS A 125 20.40 -2.42 -22.88
N ASP A 126 21.49 -1.66 -22.84
CA ASP A 126 22.82 -2.19 -22.60
C ASP A 126 23.03 -2.56 -21.13
N ALA A 127 22.50 -1.77 -20.20
CA ALA A 127 22.48 -2.11 -18.77
C ALA A 127 21.73 -3.43 -18.51
N ILE A 128 20.53 -3.61 -19.09
CA ILE A 128 19.67 -4.82 -18.96
C ILE A 128 20.43 -6.12 -19.21
N LYS A 129 21.38 -6.14 -20.17
CA LYS A 129 22.12 -7.35 -20.54
C LYS A 129 22.97 -7.94 -19.41
N THR A 130 23.31 -7.13 -18.41
CA THR A 130 24.36 -7.47 -17.44
C THR A 130 24.09 -7.03 -16.00
N THR A 131 23.04 -6.22 -15.77
CA THR A 131 22.62 -5.83 -14.42
C THR A 131 22.05 -7.00 -13.63
N LYS A 132 22.11 -6.92 -12.29
CA LYS A 132 21.32 -7.78 -11.38
C LYS A 132 19.81 -7.50 -11.44
N TYR A 133 19.39 -6.36 -12.00
CA TYR A 133 18.01 -5.87 -11.99
C TYR A 133 17.34 -5.80 -13.37
N PRO A 134 17.48 -6.82 -14.26
CA PRO A 134 17.05 -6.70 -15.65
C PRO A 134 15.53 -6.55 -15.78
N TYR A 135 14.75 -7.16 -14.88
CA TYR A 135 13.29 -7.08 -14.89
C TYR A 135 12.79 -5.68 -14.59
N TYR A 136 13.36 -5.01 -13.58
CA TYR A 136 13.01 -3.64 -13.22
C TYR A 136 13.26 -2.69 -14.39
N LEU A 137 14.48 -2.70 -14.94
CA LEU A 137 14.84 -1.86 -16.09
C LEU A 137 14.01 -2.18 -17.34
N THR A 138 13.65 -3.45 -17.57
CA THR A 138 12.76 -3.83 -18.68
C THR A 138 11.36 -3.24 -18.52
N ARG A 139 10.80 -3.27 -17.31
CA ARG A 139 9.49 -2.66 -17.03
C ARG A 139 9.55 -1.14 -17.19
N LEU A 140 10.62 -0.52 -16.73
CA LEU A 140 10.84 0.91 -16.86
C LEU A 140 10.93 1.33 -18.34
N LEU A 141 11.71 0.62 -19.14
CA LEU A 141 11.82 0.86 -20.57
C LEU A 141 10.49 0.72 -21.32
N LYS A 142 9.61 -0.18 -20.88
CA LYS A 142 8.24 -0.30 -21.42
C LYS A 142 7.36 0.90 -21.08
N LYS A 143 7.60 1.59 -19.96
CA LYS A 143 6.87 2.82 -19.59
C LYS A 143 7.33 4.03 -20.39
N GLN A 144 8.60 4.09 -20.79
CA GLN A 144 9.23 5.25 -21.43
C GLN A 144 8.43 5.88 -22.59
N PRO A 145 7.83 5.12 -23.54
CA PRO A 145 7.05 5.71 -24.63
C PRO A 145 5.76 6.42 -24.17
N TYR A 146 5.32 6.16 -22.95
CA TYR A 146 4.08 6.71 -22.36
C TYR A 146 4.36 7.82 -21.35
N GLN A 147 5.63 8.16 -21.11
CA GLN A 147 5.97 9.25 -20.20
C GLN A 147 5.68 10.59 -20.89
N LEU A 148 4.94 11.44 -20.19
CA LEU A 148 4.65 12.79 -20.66
C LEU A 148 5.81 13.73 -20.34
N HIS A 149 5.77 14.92 -20.92
CA HIS A 149 6.69 15.98 -20.53
C HIS A 149 6.54 16.31 -19.02
N PRO A 150 7.61 16.65 -18.28
CA PRO A 150 7.58 16.84 -16.82
C PRO A 150 6.44 17.73 -16.30
N GLU A 151 6.12 18.83 -17.00
CA GLU A 151 5.00 19.72 -16.64
C GLU A 151 3.63 19.03 -16.71
N ALA A 152 3.42 18.11 -17.67
CA ALA A 152 2.17 17.37 -17.80
C ALA A 152 2.05 16.30 -16.70
N GLU A 153 3.13 15.57 -16.40
CA GLU A 153 3.19 14.63 -15.28
C GLU A 153 2.89 15.31 -13.94
N LYS A 154 3.52 16.47 -13.70
CA LYS A 154 3.27 17.30 -12.51
C LYS A 154 1.81 17.76 -12.42
N THR A 155 1.23 18.14 -13.56
CA THR A 155 -0.19 18.54 -13.62
C THR A 155 -1.10 17.37 -13.25
N LEU A 156 -0.87 16.19 -13.85
CA LEU A 156 -1.64 14.98 -13.52
C LEU A 156 -1.49 14.56 -12.05
N ALA A 157 -0.28 14.63 -11.51
CA ALA A 157 -0.03 14.32 -10.09
C ALA A 157 -0.83 15.23 -9.15
N HIS A 158 -0.93 16.54 -9.44
CA HIS A 158 -1.76 17.45 -8.65
C HIS A 158 -3.27 17.18 -8.80
N MET A 159 -3.71 16.65 -9.94
CA MET A 159 -5.11 16.31 -10.19
C MET A 159 -5.51 14.94 -9.63
N ALA A 160 -4.55 14.11 -9.19
CA ALA A 160 -4.79 12.73 -8.79
C ALA A 160 -5.87 12.59 -7.71
N HIS A 161 -5.88 13.47 -6.70
CA HIS A 161 -6.93 13.46 -5.68
C HIS A 161 -8.31 13.76 -6.27
N ALA A 162 -8.45 14.83 -7.07
CA ALA A 162 -9.71 15.18 -7.71
C ALA A 162 -10.23 14.06 -8.64
N MET A 163 -9.32 13.32 -9.28
CA MET A 163 -9.65 12.14 -10.09
C MET A 163 -10.10 10.94 -9.24
N ASN A 164 -9.70 10.85 -7.98
CA ASN A 164 -10.09 9.76 -7.07
C ASN A 164 -11.41 10.00 -6.33
N VAL A 165 -11.82 11.26 -6.16
CA VAL A 165 -13.05 11.65 -5.45
C VAL A 165 -14.31 10.88 -5.88
N PRO A 166 -14.57 10.61 -7.17
CA PRO A 166 -15.76 9.84 -7.57
C PRO A 166 -15.83 8.44 -6.95
N SER A 167 -14.69 7.75 -6.83
CA SER A 167 -14.61 6.42 -6.19
C SER A 167 -14.86 6.50 -4.69
N GLU A 168 -14.31 7.53 -4.03
CA GLU A 168 -14.54 7.77 -2.60
C GLU A 168 -16.03 8.05 -2.31
N ILE A 169 -16.66 8.90 -3.12
CA ILE A 169 -18.10 9.19 -3.01
C ILE A 169 -18.92 7.92 -3.24
N TYR A 170 -18.59 7.14 -4.26
CA TYR A 170 -19.28 5.88 -4.52
C TYR A 170 -19.24 4.93 -3.31
N GLU A 171 -18.06 4.72 -2.71
CA GLU A 171 -17.93 3.84 -1.54
C GLU A 171 -18.65 4.38 -0.31
N VAL A 172 -18.54 5.67 0.00
CA VAL A 172 -19.27 6.29 1.12
C VAL A 172 -20.77 6.19 0.92
N THR A 173 -21.27 6.53 -0.27
CA THR A 173 -22.70 6.47 -0.56
C THR A 173 -23.21 5.03 -0.46
N LYS A 174 -22.50 4.07 -1.05
CA LYS A 174 -22.87 2.65 -1.03
C LYS A 174 -22.86 2.04 0.38
N MET A 175 -21.89 2.43 1.21
CA MET A 175 -21.68 1.80 2.53
C MET A 175 -22.40 2.51 3.67
N LEU A 176 -22.67 3.82 3.57
CA LEU A 176 -23.15 4.65 4.68
C LEU A 176 -24.45 5.40 4.38
N ASP A 177 -24.62 5.95 3.18
CA ASP A 177 -25.73 6.87 2.91
C ASP A 177 -27.00 6.17 2.42
N ILE A 178 -26.85 5.07 1.65
CA ILE A 178 -28.01 4.33 1.14
C ILE A 178 -28.62 3.52 2.28
N ASP A 179 -29.84 3.90 2.68
CA ASP A 179 -30.72 3.02 3.43
C ASP A 179 -31.37 2.03 2.46
N PHE A 180 -30.87 0.80 2.47
CA PHE A 180 -31.43 -0.27 1.65
C PHE A 180 -32.71 -0.83 2.27
N GLY A 181 -33.13 -0.44 3.47
CA GLY A 181 -34.38 -0.89 4.07
C GLY A 181 -34.37 -2.37 4.49
N GLN A 182 -35.55 -2.98 4.44
CA GLN A 182 -35.79 -4.34 4.95
C GLN A 182 -36.59 -5.16 3.95
N PHE A 183 -36.34 -6.46 3.91
CA PHE A 183 -37.09 -7.41 3.09
C PHE A 183 -37.56 -8.60 3.94
N GLU A 184 -38.56 -9.34 3.45
CA GLU A 184 -39.08 -10.53 4.11
C GLU A 184 -38.72 -11.79 3.30
N ALA A 185 -38.25 -12.83 4.00
CA ALA A 185 -38.03 -14.16 3.43
C ALA A 185 -38.33 -15.22 4.49
N ASN A 186 -38.94 -16.35 4.12
CA ASN A 186 -39.26 -17.43 5.04
C ASN A 186 -40.08 -16.99 6.29
N GLY A 187 -40.90 -15.95 6.16
CA GLY A 187 -41.65 -15.36 7.27
C GLY A 187 -40.80 -14.63 8.32
N GLN A 188 -39.56 -14.26 7.98
CA GLN A 188 -38.67 -13.43 8.79
C GLN A 188 -38.32 -12.14 8.05
N VAL A 189 -38.19 -11.04 8.81
CA VAL A 189 -37.74 -9.74 8.29
C VAL A 189 -36.23 -9.63 8.47
N TYR A 190 -35.54 -9.26 7.40
CA TYR A 190 -34.10 -9.06 7.34
C TYR A 190 -33.78 -7.60 7.02
N ASN A 191 -32.74 -7.06 7.65
CA ASN A 191 -32.16 -5.78 7.23
C ASN A 191 -31.32 -6.01 5.97
N MET A 192 -31.41 -5.07 5.04
CA MET A 192 -30.55 -5.02 3.87
C MET A 192 -29.42 -4.03 4.09
N ASP A 193 -28.20 -4.45 3.76
CA ASP A 193 -27.07 -3.57 3.51
C ASP A 193 -26.14 -4.24 2.49
N TYR A 194 -25.24 -3.47 1.89
CA TYR A 194 -24.34 -3.96 0.85
C TYR A 194 -23.47 -5.14 1.31
N THR A 195 -22.97 -5.10 2.56
CA THR A 195 -22.02 -6.10 3.07
C THR A 195 -22.73 -7.42 3.40
N THR A 196 -23.91 -7.36 3.98
CA THR A 196 -24.71 -8.56 4.28
C THR A 196 -25.28 -9.19 3.02
N PHE A 197 -25.63 -8.40 2.01
CA PHE A 197 -26.03 -8.94 0.71
C PHE A 197 -24.90 -9.75 0.06
N GLU A 198 -23.74 -9.13 -0.22
CA GLU A 198 -22.62 -9.80 -0.89
C GLU A 198 -21.99 -10.91 -0.04
N GLY A 199 -21.91 -10.73 1.28
CA GLY A 199 -21.21 -11.67 2.16
C GLY A 199 -22.05 -12.82 2.70
N ILE A 200 -23.38 -12.71 2.68
CA ILE A 200 -24.27 -13.65 3.38
C ILE A 200 -25.46 -14.05 2.52
N TYR A 201 -26.24 -13.08 2.04
CA TYR A 201 -27.53 -13.39 1.43
C TYR A 201 -27.37 -14.02 0.06
N GLU A 202 -26.50 -13.50 -0.82
CA GLU A 202 -26.33 -14.03 -2.17
C GLU A 202 -25.68 -15.41 -2.22
N ASP A 203 -24.82 -15.71 -1.23
CA ASP A 203 -24.12 -17.00 -1.10
C ASP A 203 -24.87 -18.01 -0.23
N SER A 204 -26.00 -17.63 0.36
CA SER A 204 -26.79 -18.51 1.21
C SER A 204 -27.24 -19.75 0.43
N ALA A 205 -27.27 -20.93 1.07
CA ALA A 205 -27.87 -22.13 0.48
C ALA A 205 -29.40 -22.01 0.32
N ASP A 206 -30.05 -21.12 1.07
CA ASP A 206 -31.48 -20.89 1.03
C ASP A 206 -31.90 -20.10 -0.22
N LYS A 207 -32.69 -20.75 -1.08
CA LYS A 207 -33.17 -20.17 -2.34
C LYS A 207 -34.10 -18.98 -2.13
N GLU A 208 -35.00 -19.05 -1.15
CA GLU A 208 -35.96 -17.97 -0.92
C GLU A 208 -35.23 -16.72 -0.43
N LEU A 209 -34.29 -16.90 0.52
CA LEU A 209 -33.46 -15.80 1.01
C LEU A 209 -32.68 -15.12 -0.12
N ARG A 210 -32.01 -15.88 -1.00
CA ARG A 210 -31.28 -15.33 -2.16
C ARG A 210 -32.18 -14.54 -3.11
N HIS A 211 -33.36 -15.08 -3.43
CA HIS A 211 -34.24 -14.46 -4.41
C HIS A 211 -34.93 -13.21 -3.87
N GLN A 212 -35.38 -13.22 -2.62
CA GLN A 212 -36.03 -12.06 -2.02
C GLN A 212 -35.02 -10.94 -1.73
N SER A 213 -33.82 -11.28 -1.28
CA SER A 213 -32.76 -10.29 -1.08
C SER A 213 -32.34 -9.61 -2.39
N PHE A 214 -32.20 -10.35 -3.50
CA PHE A 214 -31.83 -9.76 -4.79
C PHE A 214 -32.94 -8.91 -5.43
N ALA A 215 -34.21 -9.25 -5.18
CA ALA A 215 -35.34 -8.55 -5.78
C ALA A 215 -35.70 -7.22 -5.08
N HIS A 216 -35.18 -7.02 -3.88
CA HIS A 216 -35.38 -5.84 -3.04
C HIS A 216 -34.46 -4.69 -3.45
#